data_AF-A0A4R8WC91-F1
#
_entry.id   AF-A0A4R8WC91-F1
#
_cell.length_a   1.000
_cell.length_b   1.000
_cell.length_c   1.000
_cell.angle_alpha   90.00
_cell.angle_beta   90.00
_cell.angle_gamma   90.00
#
_symmetry.space_group_name_H-M   'P 1'
#
loop_
_entity.id
_entity.type
_entity.pdbx_description
1 polymer ?
#
loop_
_entity_poly.entity_id
_entity_poly.type
_entity_poly.pdbx_seq_one_letter_code
_entity_poly.pdbx_strand_id
1 'polypeptide(L)' 'MRKGSLALTVGQPVLVGQLVGNVGSTGQSTGPHLHFEIRLDGTTPTDPFAWLTEKVRPNGAN' A
#
# COMPACT_ATOMS: atom_id res chain seq x y z
N MET A 1 -1.80 7.91 -6.65
CA MET A 1 -2.99 8.42 -5.89
C MET A 1 -3.69 9.50 -6.71
N ARG A 2 -5.01 9.66 -6.58
CA ARG A 2 -5.76 10.77 -7.20
C ARG A 2 -5.54 12.08 -6.43
N LYS A 3 -5.26 13.18 -7.14
CA LYS A 3 -5.08 14.50 -6.53
C LYS A 3 -6.28 14.87 -5.64
N GLY A 4 -6.01 15.36 -4.43
CA GLY A 4 -7.02 15.79 -3.47
C GLY A 4 -7.79 14.66 -2.77
N SER A 5 -7.36 13.39 -2.90
CA SER A 5 -8.06 12.25 -2.27
C SER A 5 -7.41 11.72 -0.99
N LEU A 6 -6.32 12.32 -0.52
CA LEU A 6 -5.69 11.92 0.75
C LEU A 6 -6.65 12.22 1.91
N ALA A 7 -7.01 11.19 2.67
CA ALA A 7 -7.95 11.28 3.78
C ALA A 7 -7.26 11.36 5.16
N LEU A 8 -5.93 11.44 5.19
CA LEU A 8 -5.11 11.38 6.41
C LEU A 8 -4.17 12.58 6.55
N THR A 9 -3.68 12.80 7.77
CA THR A 9 -2.58 13.72 8.08
C THR A 9 -1.34 12.98 8.59
N VAL A 10 -0.17 13.62 8.51
CA VAL A 10 1.09 13.04 9.01
C VAL A 10 1.00 12.84 10.52
N GLY A 11 1.41 11.66 10.98
CA GLY A 11 1.35 11.26 12.39
C GLY A 11 0.01 10.69 12.83
N GLN A 12 -1.01 10.70 11.97
CA GLN A 12 -2.29 10.07 12.26
C GLN A 12 -2.16 8.53 12.31
N PRO A 13 -2.59 7.87 13.40
CA PRO A 13 -2.68 6.42 13.44
C PRO A 13 -3.69 5.90 12.41
N VAL A 14 -3.38 4.75 11.79
CA VAL A 14 -4.23 4.12 10.77
C VAL A 14 -4.67 2.74 11.25
N LEU A 15 -5.96 2.45 11.10
CA LEU A 15 -6.55 1.13 11.38
C LEU A 15 -6.59 0.27 10.10
N VAL A 16 -6.55 -1.05 10.27
CA VAL A 16 -6.75 -1.98 9.14
C VAL A 16 -8.12 -1.74 8.51
N GLY A 17 -8.16 -1.58 7.19
CA GLY A 17 -9.37 -1.30 6.42
C GLY A 17 -9.76 0.18 6.34
N GLN A 18 -9.04 1.08 7.01
CA GLN A 18 -9.29 2.52 6.93
C GLN A 18 -8.98 3.07 5.53
N LEU A 19 -9.88 3.91 5.00
CA LEU A 19 -9.65 4.60 3.73
C LEU A 19 -8.48 5.59 3.86
N VAL A 20 -7.43 5.38 3.06
CA VAL A 20 -6.26 6.27 2.99
C VAL A 20 -6.38 7.30 1.86
N GLY A 21 -7.01 6.90 0.75
CA GLY A 21 -7.35 7.75 -0.39
C GLY A 21 -7.53 6.94 -1.66
N ASN A 22 -7.73 7.61 -2.80
CA ASN A 22 -8.13 6.96 -4.04
C ASN A 22 -6.92 6.71 -4.98
N VAL A 23 -6.98 5.61 -5.73
CA VAL A 23 -6.04 5.32 -6.83
C VAL A 23 -6.10 6.43 -7.88
N GLY A 24 -4.95 6.73 -8.49
CA GLY A 24 -4.85 7.72 -9.56
C GLY A 24 -3.45 7.75 -10.15
N SER A 25 -3.26 8.54 -11.20
CA SER A 25 -2.09 8.52 -12.08
C SER A 25 -1.28 9.83 -12.06
N THR A 26 -1.06 10.43 -10.88
CA THR A 26 -0.42 11.75 -10.75
C THR A 26 1.11 11.75 -10.85
N GLY A 27 1.75 10.58 -10.93
CA GLY A 27 3.20 10.43 -11.05
C GLY A 27 3.62 9.95 -12.45
N GLN A 28 4.85 9.43 -12.56
CA GLN A 28 5.32 8.76 -13.78
C GLN A 28 4.59 7.43 -13.95
N SER A 29 3.54 7.45 -14.76
CA SER A 29 2.71 6.28 -15.02
C SER A 29 2.00 6.40 -16.35
N THR A 30 1.73 5.26 -16.98
CA THR A 30 0.94 5.13 -18.20
C THR A 30 -0.57 5.05 -17.92
N GLY A 31 -1.00 4.89 -16.66
CA GLY A 31 -2.42 4.82 -16.29
C GLY A 31 -2.67 4.57 -14.79
N PRO A 32 -3.93 4.69 -14.31
CA PRO A 32 -4.25 4.55 -12.89
C PRO A 32 -3.92 3.14 -12.34
N HIS A 33 -3.01 3.08 -11.38
CA HIS A 33 -2.63 1.84 -10.67
C HIS A 33 -2.17 2.14 -9.24
N LEU A 34 -1.99 1.09 -8.43
CA LEU A 34 -1.45 1.17 -7.08
C LEU A 34 0.04 0.80 -7.09
N HIS A 35 0.89 1.72 -6.66
CA HIS A 35 2.25 1.39 -6.25
C HIS A 35 2.22 1.01 -4.76
N PHE A 36 2.68 -0.20 -4.43
CA PHE A 36 2.66 -0.74 -3.08
C PHE A 36 4.03 -1.31 -2.74
N GLU A 37 4.59 -0.87 -1.62
CA GLU A 37 5.91 -1.30 -1.12
C GLU A 37 5.78 -1.68 0.36
N ILE A 38 6.55 -2.69 0.76
CA ILE A 38 6.74 -3.05 2.17
C ILE A 38 8.21 -2.79 2.52
N ARG A 39 8.44 -2.07 3.63
CA ARG A 39 9.76 -1.80 4.17
C ARG A 39 9.84 -2.30 5.61
N LEU A 40 10.74 -3.25 5.87
CA LEU A 40 11.00 -3.75 7.22
C LEU A 40 11.71 -2.67 8.03
N ASP A 41 11.24 -2.48 9.27
CA ASP A 41 11.72 -1.43 10.18
C ASP A 41 11.74 -0.02 9.54
N GLY A 42 10.80 0.21 8.61
CA GLY A 42 10.66 1.46 7.87
C GLY A 42 11.73 1.73 6.81
N THR A 43 12.75 0.88 6.67
CA THR A 43 13.94 1.19 5.86
C THR A 43 14.28 0.16 4.81
N THR A 44 14.15 -1.14 5.10
CA THR A 44 14.66 -2.20 4.21
C THR A 44 13.56 -2.68 3.26
N PRO A 45 13.67 -2.44 1.94
CA PRO A 45 12.68 -2.94 0.98
C PRO A 45 12.66 -4.47 0.95
N THR A 46 11.48 -5.05 0.74
CA THR A 46 11.30 -6.49 0.55
C THR A 46 10.35 -6.77 -0.61
N ASP A 47 10.30 -8.01 -1.10
CA ASP A 47 9.28 -8.44 -2.06
C ASP A 47 7.90 -8.43 -1.39
N PRO A 48 6.98 -7.53 -1.79
CA PRO A 48 5.68 -7.44 -1.14
C PRO A 48 4.83 -8.68 -1.33
N PHE A 49 4.97 -9.39 -2.47
CA PHE A 49 4.14 -10.55 -2.76
C PHE A 49 4.56 -11.76 -1.92
N ALA A 50 5.86 -12.02 -1.83
CA ALA A 50 6.40 -13.05 -0.94
C ALA A 50 6.01 -12.77 0.52
N TRP A 51 6.18 -11.52 0.97
CA TRP A 51 5.83 -11.12 2.33
C TRP A 51 4.33 -11.31 2.63
N LEU A 52 3.45 -10.86 1.72
CA LEU A 52 1.99 -11.04 1.88
C LEU A 52 1.59 -12.51 1.88
N THR A 53 2.22 -13.32 1.03
CA THR A 53 1.93 -14.76 0.96
C THR A 53 2.33 -15.43 2.28
N GLU A 54 3.51 -15.14 2.81
CA GLU A 54 3.98 -15.71 4.08
C GLU A 54 3.16 -15.23 5.29
N LYS A 55 2.86 -13.93 5.36
CA LYS A 55 2.32 -13.29 6.59
C LYS A 55 0.81 -13.12 6.61
N VAL A 56 0.16 -12.97 5.45
CA VAL A 56 -1.28 -12.70 5.34
C VAL A 56 -2.04 -13.93 4.84
N ARG A 57 -1.42 -14.76 3.99
CA ARG A 57 -2.03 -15.97 3.42
C ARG A 57 -1.26 -17.24 3.81
N PRO A 58 -1.20 -17.62 5.10
CA PRO A 58 -0.53 -18.85 5.46
C PRO A 58 -1.29 -20.03 4.83
N ASN A 59 -0.66 -20.67 3.83
CA ASN A 59 -1.07 -21.94 3.20
C ASN A 59 -2.31 -21.89 2.27
N GLY A 60 -2.19 -21.22 1.12
CA GLY A 60 -2.86 -21.67 -0.11
C GLY A 60 -4.40 -21.76 -0.11
N ALA A 61 -5.10 -20.89 0.62
CA ALA A 61 -6.54 -20.76 0.47
C ALA A 61 -6.87 -20.00 -0.84
N ASN A 62 -7.36 -20.76 -1.83
CA ASN A 62 -8.18 -20.24 -2.94
C ASN A 62 -9.56 -19.83 -2.44
#